data_AF-A0A925UZL3-F1
#
_entry.id   AF-A0A925UZL3-F1
#
_cell.length_a   1.000
_cell.length_b   1.000
_cell.length_c   1.000
_cell.angle_alpha   90.00
_cell.angle_beta   90.00
_cell.angle_gamma   90.00
#
_symmetry.space_group_name_H-M   'P 1'
#
loop_
_entity.id
_entity.type
_entity.pdbx_description
1 polymer ?
#
loop_
_entity_poly.entity_id
_entity_poly.type
_entity_poly.pdbx_seq_one_letter_code
_entity_poly.pdbx_strand_id
1 'polypeptide(L)'
;DEGGRLAVVCLGEALDAPTSASLRIGLEALSRPELRIEVHEEDEHPRRDRAGRRRSAQAVVVSAADVDAGARSYLEGVAQALPVIVLGRVAHELPPGVVPVGERDEIDRCIACIRTWALAWAEGNAAEVDAEARRRWIAQRVA
;
A
#
# COMPACT_ATOMS: atom_id res chain seq x y z
N ASP A 1 -18.65 8.05 11.47
CA ASP A 1 -17.64 8.46 10.48
C ASP A 1 -17.98 7.71 9.20
N GLU A 2 -18.32 8.40 8.11
CA GLU A 2 -18.84 7.77 6.87
C GLU A 2 -17.75 7.07 6.04
N GLY A 3 -16.54 6.90 6.58
CA GLY A 3 -15.40 6.26 5.90
C GLY A 3 -14.77 7.12 4.80
N GLY A 4 -15.48 8.10 4.25
CA GLY A 4 -14.99 8.98 3.18
C GLY A 4 -13.92 10.00 3.58
N ARG A 5 -13.50 10.04 4.86
CA ARG A 5 -12.43 10.93 5.36
C ARG A 5 -11.30 10.20 6.08
N LEU A 6 -11.40 8.87 6.22
CA LEU A 6 -10.36 8.04 6.83
C LEU A 6 -9.71 7.16 5.76
N ALA A 7 -8.42 7.39 5.54
CA ALA A 7 -7.57 6.55 4.70
C ALA A 7 -6.65 5.69 5.59
N VAL A 8 -6.70 4.37 5.41
CA VAL A 8 -5.86 3.40 6.10
C VAL A 8 -4.78 2.92 5.15
N VAL A 9 -3.52 3.06 5.57
CA VAL A 9 -2.34 2.59 4.84
C VAL A 9 -1.71 1.44 5.63
N CYS A 10 -1.61 0.27 5.01
CA CYS A 10 -0.92 -0.88 5.58
C CYS A 10 0.53 -0.94 5.10
N LEU A 11 1.47 -1.16 6.02
CA LEU A 11 2.89 -1.36 5.75
C LEU A 11 3.21 -2.86 5.80
N GLY A 12 3.92 -3.36 4.78
CA GLY A 12 4.28 -4.76 4.59
C GLY A 12 5.20 -5.31 5.68
N GLU A 13 5.21 -6.63 5.84
CA GLU A 13 5.90 -7.30 6.96
C GLU A 13 7.41 -7.47 6.75
N ALA A 14 7.91 -7.35 5.52
CA ALA A 14 9.35 -7.41 5.23
C ALA A 14 10.03 -6.04 5.17
N LEU A 15 9.34 -4.96 5.53
CA LEU A 15 9.96 -3.64 5.73
C LEU A 15 10.80 -3.65 7.01
N ASP A 16 12.02 -3.12 6.96
CA ASP A 16 12.84 -2.98 8.16
C ASP A 16 12.27 -1.90 9.11
N ALA A 17 12.52 -2.07 10.41
CA ALA A 17 11.96 -1.19 11.44
C ALA A 17 12.28 0.30 11.25
N PRO A 18 13.51 0.72 10.85
CA PRO A 18 13.79 2.12 10.53
C PRO A 18 12.92 2.66 9.38
N THR A 19 12.72 1.88 8.33
CA THR A 19 11.89 2.24 7.18
C THR A 19 10.43 2.36 7.58
N SER A 20 9.89 1.37 8.31
CA SER A 20 8.51 1.38 8.79
C SER A 20 8.22 2.59 9.69
N ALA A 21 9.12 2.87 10.64
CA ALA A 21 8.99 4.04 11.52
C ALA A 21 9.01 5.37 10.74
N SER A 22 9.90 5.50 9.76
CA SER A 22 10.02 6.71 8.94
C SER A 22 8.78 6.91 8.06
N LEU A 23 8.28 5.85 7.43
CA LEU A 23 7.05 5.88 6.65
C LEU A 23 5.87 6.27 7.53
N ARG A 24 5.72 5.67 8.70
CA ARG A 24 4.64 6.00 9.62
C ARG A 24 4.59 7.47 9.96
N ILE A 25 5.72 8.03 10.39
CA ILE A 25 5.81 9.47 10.71
C ILE A 25 5.47 10.31 9.48
N GLY A 26 6.06 10.01 8.33
CA GLY A 26 5.87 10.77 7.10
C GLY A 26 4.44 10.72 6.56
N LEU A 27 3.78 9.57 6.66
CA LEU A 27 2.42 9.34 6.18
C LEU A 27 1.36 9.90 7.13
N GLU A 28 1.51 9.71 8.44
CA GLU A 28 0.62 10.31 9.43
C GLU A 28 0.65 11.85 9.35
N ALA A 29 1.82 12.43 9.05
CA ALA A 29 1.99 13.86 8.82
C ALA A 29 1.26 14.40 7.57
N LEU A 30 0.74 13.55 6.68
CA LEU A 30 -0.11 13.97 5.57
C LEU A 30 -1.56 14.24 6.00
N SER A 31 -1.92 13.88 7.25
CA SER A 31 -3.26 14.13 7.78
C SER A 31 -3.58 15.63 7.84
N ARG A 32 -4.82 15.98 7.53
CA ARG A 32 -5.37 17.34 7.51
C ARG A 32 -6.85 17.33 7.97
N PRO A 33 -7.48 18.48 8.24
CA PRO A 33 -8.84 18.50 8.79
C PRO A 33 -9.89 17.70 8.00
N GLU A 34 -9.74 17.61 6.68
CA GLU A 34 -10.67 16.93 5.78
C GLU A 34 -10.30 15.46 5.50
N LEU A 35 -9.12 15.02 5.91
CA LEU A 35 -8.55 13.69 5.62
C LEU A 35 -7.65 13.23 6.77
N ARG A 36 -8.01 12.12 7.40
CA ARG A 36 -7.18 11.43 8.38
C ARG A 36 -6.50 10.24 7.75
N ILE A 37 -5.19 10.11 7.95
CA ILE A 37 -4.43 8.91 7.57
C ILE A 37 -4.09 8.10 8.82
N GLU A 38 -4.49 6.83 8.83
CA GLU A 38 -4.05 5.84 9.82
C GLU A 38 -3.07 4.88 9.17
N VAL A 39 -1.94 4.65 9.83
CA VAL A 39 -0.89 3.76 9.33
C VAL A 39 -0.79 2.53 10.23
N HIS A 40 -0.66 1.36 9.61
CA HIS A 40 -0.62 0.09 10.31
C HIS A 40 0.55 -0.76 9.84
N GLU A 41 1.44 -1.08 10.78
CA GLU A 41 2.57 -1.98 10.57
C GLU A 41 2.11 -3.43 10.80
N GLU A 42 2.26 -4.29 9.79
CA GLU A 42 1.76 -5.66 9.85
C GLU A 42 2.57 -6.53 10.83
N ASP A 43 3.80 -6.21 11.18
CA ASP A 43 4.60 -7.00 12.13
C ASP A 43 4.26 -6.68 13.61
N GLU A 44 3.65 -5.52 13.89
CA GLU A 44 3.29 -5.07 15.25
C GLU A 44 2.02 -5.74 15.83
N HIS A 45 1.25 -6.49 15.03
CA HIS A 45 -0.09 -6.94 15.40
C HIS A 45 -0.32 -8.45 15.31
N PRO A 46 -1.15 -9.05 16.20
CA PRO A 46 -1.56 -10.44 16.07
C PRO A 46 -2.32 -10.73 14.77
N ARG A 47 -2.20 -11.97 14.25
CA ARG A 47 -2.75 -12.39 12.94
C ARG A 47 -4.21 -12.01 12.68
N ARG A 48 -5.07 -12.06 13.69
CA ARG A 48 -6.50 -11.73 13.56
C ARG A 48 -6.71 -10.26 13.22
N ASP A 49 -5.96 -9.39 13.86
CA ASP A 49 -6.08 -7.93 13.73
C ASP A 49 -5.51 -7.47 12.39
N ARG A 50 -4.39 -8.09 11.96
CA ARG A 50 -3.80 -7.93 10.63
C ARG A 50 -4.82 -8.14 9.51
N ALA A 51 -5.56 -9.25 9.58
CA ALA A 51 -6.59 -9.55 8.57
C ALA A 51 -7.74 -8.53 8.57
N GLY A 52 -8.09 -7.98 9.74
CA GLY A 52 -9.06 -6.89 9.83
C GLY A 52 -8.57 -5.63 9.12
N ARG A 53 -7.33 -5.23 9.41
CA ARG A 53 -6.70 -4.01 8.87
C ARG A 53 -6.51 -4.07 7.36
N ARG A 54 -6.07 -5.20 6.81
CA ARG A 54 -5.94 -5.36 5.35
C ARG A 54 -7.27 -5.26 4.61
N ARG A 55 -8.38 -5.67 5.23
CA ARG A 55 -9.72 -5.49 4.64
C ARG A 55 -10.22 -4.06 4.69
N SER A 56 -9.76 -3.27 5.66
CA SER A 56 -10.09 -1.85 5.76
C SER A 56 -9.09 -0.96 5.03
N ALA A 57 -7.96 -1.50 4.57
CA ALA A 57 -6.91 -0.73 3.92
C ALA A 57 -7.40 -0.12 2.61
N GLN A 58 -7.03 1.13 2.37
CA GLN A 58 -7.26 1.82 1.10
C GLN A 58 -5.97 1.98 0.29
N ALA A 59 -4.80 1.70 0.87
CA ALA A 59 -3.52 1.57 0.18
C ALA A 59 -2.56 0.64 0.94
N VAL A 60 -1.56 0.11 0.24
CA VAL A 60 -0.52 -0.75 0.83
C VAL A 60 0.86 -0.32 0.35
N VAL A 61 1.83 -0.29 1.27
CA VAL A 61 3.26 -0.14 0.96
C VAL A 61 3.96 -1.44 1.32
N VAL A 62 4.70 -2.04 0.40
CA VAL A 62 5.43 -3.30 0.62
C VAL A 62 6.88 -3.18 0.16
N SER A 63 7.74 -4.07 0.63
CA SER A 63 9.10 -4.21 0.11
C SER A 63 9.12 -5.07 -1.17
N ALA A 64 10.20 -4.98 -1.96
CA ALA A 64 10.43 -5.92 -3.06
C ALA A 64 10.50 -7.37 -2.58
N ALA A 65 11.00 -7.61 -1.37
CA ALA A 65 11.03 -8.93 -0.74
C ALA A 65 9.63 -9.50 -0.50
N ASP A 66 8.67 -8.66 -0.08
CA ASP A 66 7.26 -9.07 0.05
C ASP A 66 6.69 -9.50 -1.32
N VAL A 67 7.05 -8.79 -2.38
CA VAL A 67 6.58 -9.12 -3.73
C VAL A 67 7.19 -10.45 -4.20
N ASP A 68 8.51 -10.61 -4.10
CA ASP A 68 9.22 -11.81 -4.52
C ASP A 68 8.79 -13.06 -3.73
N ALA A 69 8.49 -12.91 -2.44
CA ALA A 69 7.99 -13.99 -1.58
C ALA A 69 6.49 -14.30 -1.77
N GLY A 70 5.76 -13.48 -2.53
CA GLY A 70 4.30 -13.58 -2.61
C GLY A 70 3.63 -13.35 -1.25
N ALA A 71 4.12 -12.37 -0.50
CA ALA A 71 3.61 -12.05 0.83
C ALA A 71 2.13 -11.73 0.79
N ARG A 72 1.44 -12.08 1.88
CA ARG A 72 -0.02 -12.00 1.95
C ARG A 72 -0.53 -10.55 1.85
N SER A 73 0.19 -9.59 2.42
CA SER A 73 -0.09 -8.16 2.32
C SER A 73 -0.12 -7.68 0.86
N TYR A 74 0.88 -8.06 0.08
CA TYR A 74 0.98 -7.77 -1.35
C TYR A 74 -0.18 -8.41 -2.12
N LEU A 75 -0.37 -9.73 -1.99
CA LEU A 75 -1.40 -10.46 -2.74
C LEU A 75 -2.81 -9.97 -2.43
N GLU A 76 -3.12 -9.71 -1.16
CA GLU A 76 -4.43 -9.16 -0.76
C GLU A 76 -4.62 -7.71 -1.24
N GLY A 77 -3.57 -6.89 -1.24
CA GLY A 77 -3.63 -5.54 -1.79
C GLY A 77 -3.90 -5.52 -3.30
N VAL A 78 -3.24 -6.43 -4.04
CA VAL A 78 -3.51 -6.62 -5.47
C VAL A 78 -4.94 -7.09 -5.70
N ALA A 79 -5.39 -8.12 -4.97
CA ALA A 79 -6.73 -8.70 -5.11
C ALA A 79 -7.86 -7.71 -4.79
N GLN A 80 -7.64 -6.82 -3.83
CA GLN A 80 -8.58 -5.76 -3.45
C GLN A 80 -8.50 -4.52 -4.37
N ALA A 81 -7.71 -4.57 -5.44
CA ALA A 81 -7.48 -3.45 -6.35
C ALA A 81 -6.98 -2.17 -5.64
N LEU A 82 -6.22 -2.32 -4.55
CA LEU A 82 -5.66 -1.17 -3.82
C LEU A 82 -4.47 -0.57 -4.58
N PRO A 83 -4.21 0.74 -4.48
CA PRO A 83 -2.88 1.28 -4.75
C PRO A 83 -1.83 0.51 -3.95
N VAL A 84 -0.84 -0.05 -4.63
CA VAL A 84 0.29 -0.75 -3.99
C VAL A 84 1.58 -0.06 -4.41
N ILE A 85 2.36 0.38 -3.43
CA ILE A 85 3.69 0.93 -3.65
C ILE A 85 4.71 -0.11 -3.22
N VAL A 86 5.71 -0.35 -4.07
CA VAL A 86 6.79 -1.29 -3.79
C VAL A 86 8.10 -0.54 -3.61
N LEU A 87 8.68 -0.63 -2.41
CA LEU A 87 10.02 -0.16 -2.09
C LEU A 87 11.07 -1.16 -2.61
N GLY A 88 12.13 -0.65 -3.19
CA GLY A 88 13.21 -1.45 -3.77
C GLY A 88 12.94 -1.89 -5.21
N ARG A 89 13.89 -2.67 -5.74
CA ARG A 89 13.89 -3.13 -7.12
C ARG A 89 13.16 -4.47 -7.26
N VAL A 90 12.12 -4.50 -8.08
CA VAL A 90 11.44 -5.74 -8.47
C VAL A 90 11.99 -6.22 -9.81
N ALA A 91 12.35 -7.50 -9.90
CA ALA A 91 12.94 -8.08 -11.11
C ALA A 91 11.91 -8.56 -12.14
N HIS A 92 10.64 -8.63 -11.75
CA HIS A 92 9.58 -9.24 -12.54
C HIS A 92 8.46 -8.23 -12.86
N GLU A 93 7.65 -8.56 -13.87
CA GLU A 93 6.52 -7.72 -14.28
C GLU A 93 5.48 -7.61 -13.18
N LEU A 94 5.06 -6.37 -12.89
CA LEU A 94 4.10 -6.01 -11.85
C LEU A 94 2.69 -5.81 -12.45
N PRO A 95 1.62 -6.08 -11.70
CA PRO A 95 0.27 -5.84 -12.17
C PRO A 95 -0.04 -4.32 -12.28
N PRO A 96 -1.05 -3.93 -13.08
CA PRO A 96 -1.46 -2.53 -13.19
C PRO A 96 -1.75 -1.87 -11.84
N GLY A 97 -1.31 -0.63 -11.65
CA GLY A 97 -1.50 0.12 -10.39
C GLY A 97 -0.62 -0.34 -9.22
N VAL A 98 0.31 -1.28 -9.44
CA VAL A 98 1.42 -1.54 -8.52
C VAL A 98 2.62 -0.71 -9.00
N VAL A 99 3.13 0.16 -8.13
CA VAL A 99 4.12 1.18 -8.50
C VAL A 99 5.43 0.88 -7.78
N PRO A 100 6.49 0.44 -8.48
CA PRO A 100 7.83 0.34 -7.90
C PRO A 100 8.46 1.72 -7.85
N VAL A 101 9.07 2.09 -6.72
CA VAL A 101 9.70 3.41 -6.56
C VAL A 101 11.22 3.44 -6.80
N GLY A 102 11.86 2.28 -7.05
CA GLY A 102 13.28 2.15 -7.47
C GLY A 102 14.26 2.23 -6.29
N GLU A 103 15.59 2.38 -6.54
CA GLU A 103 16.62 2.55 -5.49
C GLU A 103 17.17 3.99 -5.32
N ARG A 104 17.43 4.37 -4.05
CA ARG A 104 17.88 5.67 -3.43
C ARG A 104 16.75 6.66 -3.08
N ASP A 105 16.71 7.10 -1.81
CA ASP A 105 15.74 8.05 -1.20
C ASP A 105 14.26 7.66 -1.36
N GLU A 106 13.99 6.35 -1.31
CA GLU A 106 12.71 5.74 -1.71
C GLU A 106 11.52 6.09 -0.81
N ILE A 107 11.80 6.49 0.43
CA ILE A 107 10.79 6.91 1.41
C ILE A 107 10.12 8.20 0.94
N ASP A 108 10.88 9.19 0.48
CA ASP A 108 10.33 10.47 0.03
C ASP A 108 9.46 10.28 -1.22
N ARG A 109 9.90 9.40 -2.13
CA ARG A 109 9.13 9.07 -3.33
C ARG A 109 7.85 8.30 -2.98
N CYS A 110 7.93 7.36 -2.04
CA CYS A 110 6.76 6.66 -1.52
C CYS A 110 5.77 7.64 -0.87
N ILE A 111 6.25 8.53 0.00
CA ILE A 111 5.44 9.58 0.62
C ILE A 111 4.82 10.50 -0.44
N ALA A 112 5.56 10.87 -1.49
CA ALA A 112 5.03 11.66 -2.59
C ALA A 112 3.91 10.93 -3.34
N CYS A 113 4.09 9.64 -3.64
CA CYS A 113 3.06 8.82 -4.27
C CYS A 113 1.79 8.71 -3.39
N ILE A 114 1.95 8.44 -2.08
CA ILE A 114 0.80 8.40 -1.16
C ILE A 114 0.16 9.77 -1.03
N ARG A 115 0.93 10.86 -0.97
CA ARG A 115 0.39 12.23 -0.93
C ARG A 115 -0.49 12.49 -2.14
N THR A 116 0.01 12.24 -3.35
CA THR A 116 -0.79 12.43 -4.58
C THR A 116 -2.07 11.61 -4.55
N TRP A 117 -1.99 10.34 -4.14
CA TRP A 117 -3.18 9.49 -4.02
C TRP A 117 -4.15 10.02 -2.95
N ALA A 118 -3.67 10.37 -1.77
CA ALA A 118 -4.50 10.77 -0.64
C ALA A 118 -5.23 12.09 -0.91
N LEU A 119 -4.56 13.02 -1.62
CA LEU A 119 -5.19 14.25 -2.11
C LEU A 119 -6.33 13.94 -3.08
N ALA A 120 -6.07 13.11 -4.10
CA ALA A 120 -7.09 12.72 -5.07
C ALA A 120 -8.25 11.96 -4.41
N TRP A 121 -7.96 11.07 -3.46
CA TRP A 121 -8.97 10.33 -2.72
C TRP A 121 -9.89 11.23 -1.90
N ALA A 122 -9.32 12.19 -1.17
CA ALA A 122 -10.11 13.16 -0.39
C ALA A 122 -11.02 14.03 -1.27
N GLU A 123 -10.68 14.19 -2.55
CA GLU A 123 -11.49 14.93 -3.53
C GLU A 123 -12.46 14.04 -4.30
N GLY A 124 -12.51 12.73 -4.03
CA GLY A 124 -13.33 11.76 -4.77
C GLY A 124 -12.80 11.46 -6.19
N ASN A 125 -11.55 11.83 -6.47
CA ASN A 125 -10.91 11.74 -7.79
C ASN A 125 -9.80 10.67 -7.83
N ALA A 126 -9.67 9.82 -6.81
CA ALA A 126 -8.71 8.73 -6.84
C ALA A 126 -8.99 7.83 -8.04
N ALA A 127 -7.99 7.63 -8.89
CA ALA A 127 -8.11 6.82 -10.08
C ALA A 127 -8.58 5.40 -9.71
N GLU A 128 -9.61 4.91 -10.38
CA GLU A 128 -9.99 3.51 -10.28
C GLU A 128 -8.82 2.66 -10.76
N VAL A 129 -8.45 1.68 -9.95
CA VAL A 129 -7.48 0.66 -10.32
C VAL A 129 -8.21 -0.39 -11.15
N ASP A 130 -7.65 -0.76 -12.31
CA ASP A 130 -8.22 -1.79 -13.19
C ASP A 130 -8.22 -3.17 -12.51
N ALA A 131 -9.29 -3.44 -11.78
CA ALA A 131 -9.49 -4.67 -11.01
C ALA A 131 -9.55 -5.91 -11.92
N GLU A 132 -10.04 -5.77 -13.15
CA GLU A 132 -10.16 -6.89 -14.08
C GLU A 132 -8.80 -7.28 -14.67
N ALA A 133 -7.98 -6.31 -15.06
CA ALA A 133 -6.60 -6.57 -15.45
C ALA A 133 -5.80 -7.22 -14.31
N ARG A 134 -6.01 -6.78 -13.06
CA ARG A 134 -5.37 -7.43 -11.90
C ARG A 134 -5.83 -8.86 -11.67
N ARG A 135 -7.13 -9.14 -11.74
CA ARG A 135 -7.65 -10.52 -11.62
C ARG A 135 -7.07 -11.44 -12.67
N ARG A 136 -6.99 -10.98 -13.93
CA ARG A 136 -6.36 -11.74 -15.02
C ARG A 136 -4.88 -12.01 -14.76
N TRP A 137 -4.14 -11.01 -14.29
CA TRP A 137 -2.73 -11.18 -13.93
C TRP A 137 -2.53 -12.23 -12.82
N ILE A 138 -3.37 -12.22 -11.78
CA ILE A 138 -3.30 -13.23 -10.69
C ILE A 138 -3.57 -14.63 -11.26
N ALA A 139 -4.61 -14.79 -12.09
CA ALA A 139 -4.97 -16.09 -12.66
C ALA A 139 -3.83 -16.70 -13.51
N GLN A 140 -3.05 -15.87 -14.20
CA GLN A 140 -1.91 -16.30 -15.00
C GLN A 140 -0.69 -16.76 -14.16
N ARG A 141 -0.58 -16.29 -12.91
CA ARG A 141 0.55 -16.60 -12.00
C ARG A 141 0.29 -17.80 -11.09
N VAL A 142 -0.97 -18.18 -10.91
CA VAL A 142 -1.39 -19.30 -10.03
C VAL A 142 -1.64 -20.60 -10.83
N ALA A 143 -1.69 -20.52 -12.16
CA ALA A 143 -1.80 -21.66 -13.08
C ALA A 143 -0.43 -22.31 -13.36
#